data_AF-A0A1G9QW26-F1
#
_entry.id   AF-A0A1G9QW26-F1
#
_cell.length_a   1.000
_cell.length_b   1.000
_cell.length_c   1.000
_cell.angle_alpha   90.00
_cell.angle_beta   90.00
_cell.angle_gamma   90.00
#
_symmetry.space_group_name_H-M   'P 1'
#
loop_
_entity.id
_entity.type
_entity.pdbx_description
1 polymer ?
#
loop_
_entity_poly.entity_id
_entity_poly.type
_entity_poly.pdbx_seq_one_letter_code
_entity_poly.pdbx_strand_id
1 'polypeptide(L)'
;MGLKIAEQKGLKDVKVFQLCESDAVAAYTQEEAKEFYQNLTGIKDDELYDYDLVEIVPMDAKIRKSEDSQELITVKEIVEMYWEGEPFIALSTGGF
;
A
#
# COMPACT_ATOMS: atom_id res chain seq x y z
N MET A 1 -19.15 -31.84 -4.36
CA MET A 1 -19.05 -30.49 -4.95
C MET A 1 -18.88 -29.51 -3.79
N GLY A 2 -17.85 -28.69 -3.64
CA GLY A 2 -16.54 -28.56 -4.25
C GLY A 2 -15.63 -27.94 -3.17
N LEU A 3 -14.39 -28.39 -3.05
CA LEU A 3 -13.41 -27.77 -2.16
C LEU A 3 -13.14 -26.36 -2.69
N LYS A 4 -13.68 -25.32 -2.04
CA LYS A 4 -13.17 -23.96 -2.22
C LYS A 4 -11.79 -23.94 -1.57
N ILE A 5 -10.74 -24.07 -2.37
CA ILE A 5 -9.38 -23.75 -1.93
C ILE A 5 -9.40 -22.24 -1.70
N ALA A 6 -9.54 -21.79 -0.46
CA ALA A 6 -9.25 -20.41 -0.12
C ALA A 6 -7.74 -20.25 -0.34
N GLU A 7 -7.34 -19.47 -1.34
CA GLU A 7 -5.94 -19.11 -1.51
C GLU A 7 -5.48 -18.39 -0.23
N GLN A 8 -4.56 -19.02 0.50
CA GLN A 8 -3.92 -18.37 1.65
C GLN A 8 -2.96 -17.32 1.11
N LYS A 9 -3.44 -16.08 0.99
CA LYS A 9 -2.59 -14.92 0.77
C LYS A 9 -1.80 -14.65 2.05
N GLY A 10 -0.50 -14.38 1.93
CA GLY A 10 0.38 -14.05 3.04
C GLY A 10 1.29 -12.88 2.74
N LEU A 11 2.17 -12.53 3.68
CA LEU A 11 3.03 -11.34 3.61
C LEU A 11 3.84 -11.20 2.31
N LYS A 12 4.24 -12.33 1.70
CA LYS A 12 4.97 -12.39 0.42
C LYS A 12 4.14 -11.93 -0.78
N ASP A 13 2.82 -11.94 -0.67
CA ASP A 13 1.88 -11.61 -1.73
C ASP A 13 1.46 -10.12 -1.66
N VAL A 14 1.86 -9.41 -0.59
CA VAL A 14 1.60 -7.98 -0.41
C VAL A 14 2.47 -7.17 -1.35
N LYS A 15 1.86 -6.14 -1.94
CA LYS A 15 2.52 -5.12 -2.76
C LYS A 15 2.16 -3.75 -2.23
N VAL A 16 2.98 -2.74 -2.55
CA VAL A 16 2.72 -1.35 -2.19
C VAL A 16 2.42 -0.57 -3.47
N PHE A 17 1.20 -0.05 -3.57
CA PHE A 17 0.68 0.62 -4.77
C PHE A 17 0.66 2.13 -4.55
N GLN A 18 1.36 2.89 -5.39
CA GLN A 18 1.33 4.35 -5.37
C GLN A 18 0.03 4.84 -6.02
N LEU A 19 -0.87 5.41 -5.23
CA LEU A 19 -2.22 5.76 -5.70
C LEU A 19 -2.36 7.23 -6.11
N CYS A 20 -1.52 8.10 -5.56
CA CYS A 20 -1.45 9.52 -5.91
C CYS A 20 0.00 10.00 -5.72
N GLU A 21 0.25 11.31 -5.81
CA GLU A 21 1.62 11.84 -5.63
C GLU A 21 2.18 11.65 -4.22
N SER A 22 1.30 11.54 -3.22
CA SER A 22 1.69 11.56 -1.82
C SER A 22 1.60 10.21 -1.13
N ASP A 23 0.68 9.34 -1.56
CA ASP A 23 0.31 8.15 -0.79
C ASP A 23 0.48 6.84 -1.56
N ALA A 24 1.01 5.84 -0.84
CA ALA A 24 1.09 4.46 -1.30
C ALA A 24 0.49 3.50 -0.27
N VAL A 25 -0.27 2.53 -0.76
CA VAL A 25 -1.05 1.59 0.06
C VAL A 25 -0.52 0.18 -0.11
N ALA A 26 -0.25 -0.49 1.01
CA ALA A 26 0.01 -1.92 1.03
C ALA A 26 -1.31 -2.68 0.86
N ALA A 27 -1.38 -3.60 -0.10
CA ALA A 27 -2.53 -4.47 -0.34
C ALA A 27 -2.12 -5.71 -1.16
N TYR A 28 -3.02 -6.67 -1.35
CA TYR A 28 -2.76 -7.79 -2.27
C TYR A 28 -3.04 -7.44 -3.72
N THR A 29 -4.02 -6.56 -3.97
CA THR A 29 -4.35 -6.08 -5.31
C THR A 29 -4.48 -4.58 -5.35
N GLN A 30 -4.35 -4.02 -6.54
CA GLN A 30 -4.52 -2.59 -6.78
C GLN A 30 -5.97 -2.15 -6.53
N GLU A 31 -6.96 -3.00 -6.86
CA GLU A 31 -8.38 -2.72 -6.57
C GLU A 31 -8.62 -2.60 -5.07
N GLU A 32 -8.05 -3.52 -4.28
CA GLU A 32 -8.14 -3.51 -2.82
C GLU A 32 -7.46 -2.27 -2.23
N ALA A 33 -6.30 -1.87 -2.76
CA ALA A 33 -5.61 -0.65 -2.36
C ALA A 33 -6.46 0.62 -2.61
N LYS A 34 -7.05 0.73 -3.81
CA LYS A 34 -7.92 1.85 -4.18
C LYS A 34 -9.18 1.90 -3.32
N GLU A 35 -9.89 0.78 -3.18
CA GLU A 35 -11.11 0.70 -2.38
C GLU A 35 -10.84 1.07 -0.92
N PHE A 36 -9.76 0.56 -0.34
CA PHE A 36 -9.33 0.93 1.01
C PHE A 36 -9.10 2.44 1.14
N TYR A 37 -8.30 3.02 0.24
CA TYR A 37 -7.92 4.43 0.31
C TYR A 37 -9.12 5.36 0.15
N GLN A 38 -10.02 5.06 -0.79
CA GLN A 38 -11.26 5.80 -1.02
C GLN A 38 -12.19 5.73 0.20
N ASN A 39 -12.34 4.54 0.79
CA ASN A 39 -13.17 4.37 2.00
C ASN A 39 -12.58 5.11 3.21
N LEU A 40 -11.25 5.18 3.32
CA LEU A 40 -10.56 5.86 4.42
C LEU A 40 -10.62 7.38 4.31
N THR A 41 -10.40 7.92 3.11
CA THR A 41 -10.22 9.38 2.89
C THR A 41 -11.48 10.08 2.38
N GLY A 42 -12.41 9.34 1.76
CA GLY A 42 -13.56 9.90 1.04
C GLY A 42 -13.21 10.52 -0.31
N ILE A 43 -11.94 10.41 -0.75
CA ILE A 43 -11.45 10.89 -2.04
C ILE A 43 -12.10 10.06 -3.17
N LYS A 44 -12.41 10.73 -4.29
CA LYS A 44 -13.01 10.10 -5.46
C LYS A 44 -11.95 9.59 -6.43
N ASP A 45 -12.33 8.67 -7.32
CA ASP A 45 -11.41 8.03 -8.27
C ASP A 45 -10.73 9.02 -9.23
N ASP A 46 -11.35 10.18 -9.52
CA ASP A 46 -10.80 11.23 -10.39
C ASP A 46 -9.61 11.99 -9.79
N GLU A 47 -9.37 11.84 -8.49
CA GLU A 47 -8.21 12.41 -7.78
C GLU A 47 -7.09 11.38 -7.59
N LEU A 48 -7.32 10.11 -7.93
CA LEU A 48 -6.32 9.04 -7.91
C LEU A 48 -5.71 8.86 -9.29
N TYR A 49 -4.54 8.23 -9.33
CA TYR A 49 -3.97 7.77 -10.58
C TYR A 49 -4.88 6.75 -11.27
N ASP A 50 -4.99 6.89 -12.58
CA ASP A 50 -5.62 5.88 -13.44
C ASP A 50 -4.96 4.51 -13.22
N TYR A 51 -5.71 3.45 -13.50
CA TYR A 51 -5.24 2.09 -13.22
C TYR A 51 -3.86 1.80 -13.83
N ASP A 52 -3.63 2.26 -15.07
CA ASP A 52 -2.40 2.06 -15.82
C ASP A 52 -1.22 2.94 -15.34
N LEU A 53 -1.50 3.96 -14.51
CA LEU A 53 -0.50 4.88 -13.96
C LEU A 53 -0.09 4.53 -12.53
N VAL A 54 -0.79 3.60 -11.87
CA VAL A 54 -0.40 3.12 -10.54
C VAL A 54 0.86 2.28 -10.66
N GLU A 55 1.91 2.72 -9.99
CA GLU A 55 3.17 2.00 -9.90
C GLU A 55 3.25 1.18 -8.62
N ILE A 56 3.96 0.04 -8.69
CA ILE A 56 4.32 -0.73 -7.51
C ILE A 56 5.64 -0.20 -6.98
N VAL A 57 5.62 0.28 -5.74
CA VAL A 57 6.83 0.74 -5.06
C VAL A 57 7.73 -0.47 -4.78
N PRO A 58 9.02 -0.44 -5.18
CA PRO A 58 9.94 -1.53 -4.91
C PRO A 58 10.10 -1.81 -3.42
N MET A 59 10.09 -3.09 -3.03
CA MET A 59 10.20 -3.51 -1.62
C MET A 59 11.56 -3.14 -0.98
N ASP A 60 12.60 -3.02 -1.78
CA ASP A 60 13.95 -2.60 -1.38
C ASP A 60 14.14 -1.07 -1.39
N ALA A 61 13.14 -0.31 -1.85
CA ALA A 61 13.17 1.14 -1.79
C ALA A 61 13.31 1.61 -0.34
N LYS A 62 14.20 2.56 -0.12
CA LYS A 62 14.47 3.17 1.19
C LYS A 62 13.75 4.50 1.28
N ILE A 63 12.90 4.64 2.29
CA ILE A 63 12.14 5.86 2.56
C ILE A 63 12.42 6.34 3.98
N ARG A 64 12.16 7.62 4.25
CA ARG A 64 12.36 8.17 5.61
C ARG A 64 11.28 7.63 6.54
N LYS A 65 11.70 7.16 7.71
CA LYS A 65 10.79 6.59 8.72
C LYS A 65 9.73 7.58 9.22
N SER A 66 10.06 8.86 9.22
CA SER A 66 9.16 9.97 9.52
C SER A 66 9.72 11.25 8.90
N GLU A 67 8.91 12.31 8.81
CA GLU A 67 9.34 13.62 8.29
C GLU A 67 10.52 14.21 9.07
N ASP A 68 10.55 13.98 10.39
CA ASP A 68 11.58 14.48 11.30
C ASP A 68 12.83 13.59 11.39
N SER A 69 12.78 12.37 10.84
CA SER A 69 13.87 11.39 10.96
C SER A 69 14.77 11.38 9.73
N GLN A 70 16.08 11.31 9.97
CA GLN A 70 17.07 10.99 8.93
C GLN A 70 17.24 9.47 8.75
N GLU A 71 16.60 8.66 9.58
CA GLU A 71 16.65 7.21 9.47
C GLU A 71 15.83 6.73 8.27
N LEU A 72 16.47 5.89 7.46
CA LEU A 72 15.84 5.22 6.34
C LEU A 72 15.36 3.83 6.76
N ILE A 73 14.18 3.47 6.29
CA ILE A 73 13.55 2.15 6.44
C ILE A 73 13.18 1.64 5.05
N THR A 74 13.26 0.34 4.83
CA THR A 74 12.81 -0.24 3.56
C THR A 74 11.30 -0.43 3.54
N VAL A 75 10.69 -0.36 2.35
CA VAL A 75 9.26 -0.66 2.17
C VAL A 75 8.92 -2.06 2.68
N LYS A 76 9.81 -3.03 2.46
CA LYS A 76 9.68 -4.38 3.01
C LYS A 76 9.56 -4.38 4.53
N GLU A 77 10.45 -3.68 5.23
CA GLU A 77 10.42 -3.60 6.70
C GLU A 77 9.11 -2.98 7.21
N ILE A 78 8.59 -1.95 6.52
CA ILE A 78 7.28 -1.34 6.85
C ILE A 78 6.17 -2.38 6.73
N VAL A 79 6.10 -3.09 5.61
CA VAL A 79 5.09 -4.13 5.38
C VAL A 79 5.22 -5.24 6.44
N GLU A 80 6.43 -5.69 6.74
CA GLU A 80 6.67 -6.70 7.78
C GLU A 80 6.26 -6.24 9.19
N MET A 81 6.35 -4.95 9.50
CA MET A 81 6.00 -4.39 10.81
C MET A 81 4.50 -4.13 11.00
N TYR A 82 3.80 -3.70 9.95
CA TYR A 82 2.44 -3.16 10.06
C TYR A 82 1.36 -4.01 9.39
N TRP A 83 1.73 -4.99 8.57
CA TRP A 83 0.74 -5.84 7.91
C TRP A 83 0.08 -6.82 8.89
N GLU A 84 -1.18 -6.57 9.22
CA GLU A 84 -2.00 -7.45 10.08
C GLU A 84 -3.01 -8.30 9.28
N GLY A 85 -2.86 -8.35 7.95
CA GLY A 85 -3.80 -9.04 7.05
C GLY A 85 -4.80 -8.12 6.36
N GLU A 86 -4.74 -6.82 6.63
CA GLU A 86 -5.60 -5.80 6.03
C GLU A 86 -4.78 -4.68 5.37
N PRO A 87 -5.32 -4.01 4.33
CA PRO A 87 -4.65 -2.89 3.68
C PRO A 87 -4.34 -1.72 4.61
N PHE A 88 -3.24 -1.01 4.36
CA PHE A 88 -2.87 0.19 5.12
C PHE A 88 -2.03 1.17 4.28
N ILE A 89 -2.01 2.45 4.67
CA ILE A 89 -1.13 3.46 4.05
C ILE A 89 0.30 3.18 4.49
N ALA A 90 1.12 2.66 3.57
CA ALA A 90 2.52 2.33 3.84
C ALA A 90 3.44 3.53 3.72
N LEU A 91 3.10 4.47 2.84
CA LEU A 91 3.87 5.70 2.58
C LEU A 91 2.90 6.87 2.49
N SER A 92 3.24 7.97 3.14
CA SER A 92 2.59 9.26 2.98
C SER A 92 3.62 10.37 3.07
N THR A 93 3.70 11.23 2.05
CA THR A 93 4.62 12.38 2.01
C THR A 93 3.93 13.71 2.25
N GLY A 94 2.61 13.71 2.41
CA GLY A 94 1.85 14.86 2.90
C GLY A 94 1.54 14.61 4.36
N GLY A 95 2.27 15.26 5.28
CA GLY A 95 2.01 15.16 6.71
C GLY A 95 0.51 15.27 7.03
N PHE A 96 0.00 14.31 7.81
CA PHE A 96 -1.38 14.30 8.29
C PHE A 96 -1.67 15.44 9.28
#